data_AF-A0A1I4VZN7-F1
#
_entry.id   AF-A0A1I4VZN7-F1
#
_cell.length_a   1.000
_cell.length_b   1.000
_cell.length_c   1.000
_cell.angle_alpha   90.00
_cell.angle_beta   90.00
_cell.angle_gamma   90.00
#
_symmetry.space_group_name_H-M   'P 1'
#
loop_
_entity.id
_entity.type
_entity.pdbx_description
1 polymer ?
#
loop_
_entity_poly.entity_id
_entity_poly.type
_entity_poly.pdbx_seq_one_letter_code
_entity_poly.pdbx_strand_id
1 'polypeptide(L)'
;MIVVGQDVARPRRLVAVALTESESVQAGGALAELSGSTGETDLLVVRNDPAGPLRMVEPADAEDYPGEDASQDPDDSPMTMPVTRVPSIPVRLHRLGLRWTVRDADEPDLVAALSELVGFDPDDDTYCAAPALTGAVADPEIEVVRRAVQRVARVYGLPVLPYRCPGADGVARVTPPMRVRGPLGGEASAV
;
A
#
# COMPACT_ATOMS: atom_id res chain seq x y z
N MET A 1 36.56 24.41 -4.29
CA MET A 1 36.46 23.24 -3.40
C MET A 1 35.01 22.79 -3.42
N ILE A 2 34.67 21.85 -4.30
CA ILE A 2 33.30 21.33 -4.43
C ILE A 2 33.28 20.04 -3.60
N VAL A 3 32.46 20.03 -2.54
CA VAL A 3 32.31 18.85 -1.69
C VAL A 3 31.55 17.79 -2.50
N VAL A 4 32.22 16.64 -2.62
CA VAL A 4 31.80 15.43 -3.33
C VAL A 4 30.76 14.68 -2.50
N GLY A 5 29.74 14.15 -3.17
CA GLY A 5 28.99 12.94 -2.75
C GLY A 5 28.28 13.00 -1.41
N GLN A 6 27.01 13.42 -1.39
CA GLN A 6 26.08 12.81 -0.43
C GLN A 6 25.88 11.37 -0.87
N ASP A 7 26.70 10.47 -0.34
CA ASP A 7 26.31 9.07 -0.21
C ASP A 7 25.12 9.08 0.76
N VAL A 8 23.91 9.19 0.21
CA VAL A 8 22.69 9.08 1.00
C VAL A 8 22.72 7.64 1.49
N ALA A 9 23.06 7.46 2.78
CA ALA A 9 23.17 6.15 3.38
C ALA A 9 21.93 5.34 2.99
N ARG A 10 22.15 4.26 2.23
CA ARG A 10 21.04 3.40 1.81
C ARG A 10 20.59 2.59 3.02
N PRO A 11 19.27 2.38 3.20
CA PRO A 11 18.78 1.54 4.27
C PRO A 11 19.40 0.15 4.16
N ARG A 12 19.88 -0.40 5.28
CA ARG A 12 20.09 -1.85 5.36
C ARG A 12 18.80 -2.57 5.68
N ARG A 13 17.83 -1.87 6.27
CA ARG A 13 16.49 -2.39 6.52
C ARG A 13 15.44 -1.37 6.12
N LEU A 14 14.51 -1.80 5.27
CA LEU A 14 13.41 -0.98 4.79
C LEU A 14 12.08 -1.59 5.26
N VAL A 15 11.31 -0.86 6.07
CA VAL A 15 9.94 -1.21 6.44
C VAL A 15 8.99 -0.40 5.56
N ALA A 16 8.44 -1.02 4.53
CA ALA A 16 7.56 -0.40 3.56
C ALA A 16 6.10 -0.74 3.83
N VAL A 17 5.18 0.16 3.47
CA VAL A 17 3.73 -0.07 3.53
C VAL A 17 3.13 0.14 2.16
N ALA A 18 2.36 -0.83 1.66
CA ALA A 18 1.55 -0.72 0.45
C ALA A 18 0.07 -0.85 0.82
N LEU A 19 -0.80 -0.07 0.16
CA LEU A 19 -2.24 -0.10 0.42
C LEU A 19 -2.84 -1.44 0.02
N THR A 20 -2.46 -1.99 -1.15
CA THR A 20 -2.97 -3.27 -1.65
C THR A 20 -1.88 -4.21 -2.19
N GLU A 21 -2.22 -5.48 -2.42
CA GLU A 21 -1.30 -6.44 -3.03
C GLU A 21 -0.90 -6.01 -4.45
N SER A 22 -1.85 -5.55 -5.26
CA SER A 22 -1.59 -5.01 -6.60
C SER A 22 -0.64 -3.82 -6.56
N GLU A 23 -0.80 -2.92 -5.58
CA GLU A 23 0.16 -1.84 -5.38
C GLU A 23 1.54 -2.37 -5.01
N SER A 24 1.63 -3.38 -4.13
CA SER A 24 2.90 -3.96 -3.70
C SER A 24 3.71 -4.53 -4.88
N VAL A 25 3.03 -5.19 -5.83
CA VAL A 25 3.65 -5.72 -7.05
C VAL A 25 4.12 -4.59 -7.97
N GLN A 26 3.31 -3.54 -8.14
CA GLN A 26 3.67 -2.39 -8.99
C GLN A 26 4.80 -1.54 -8.38
N ALA A 27 4.81 -1.39 -7.06
CA ALA A 27 5.80 -0.64 -6.31
C ALA A 27 7.13 -1.38 -6.19
N GLY A 28 7.18 -2.69 -6.48
CA GLY A 28 8.36 -3.53 -6.33
C GLY A 28 9.64 -2.93 -6.94
N GLY A 29 9.54 -2.28 -8.12
CA GLY A 29 10.67 -1.58 -8.72
C GLY A 29 11.18 -0.40 -7.88
N ALA A 30 10.28 0.49 -7.47
CA ALA A 30 10.61 1.65 -6.65
C ALA A 30 11.11 1.25 -5.25
N LEU A 31 10.49 0.24 -4.63
CA LEU A 31 10.91 -0.29 -3.33
C LEU A 31 12.29 -0.97 -3.41
N ALA A 32 12.58 -1.67 -4.51
CA ALA A 32 13.91 -2.25 -4.73
C ALA A 32 14.99 -1.17 -4.93
N GLU A 33 14.66 -0.07 -5.61
CA GLU A 33 15.55 1.09 -5.73
C GLU A 33 15.87 1.72 -4.37
N LEU A 34 14.85 1.84 -3.50
CA LEU A 34 15.00 2.39 -2.15
C LEU A 34 15.81 1.48 -1.22
N SER A 35 15.54 0.17 -1.23
CA SER A 35 16.23 -0.80 -0.38
C SER A 35 17.70 -1.01 -0.78
N GLY A 36 18.03 -0.82 -2.06
CA GLY A 36 19.39 -1.04 -2.57
C GLY A 36 19.81 -2.51 -2.57
N SER A 37 20.93 -2.84 -3.21
CA SER A 37 21.29 -4.23 -3.56
C SER A 37 21.58 -5.18 -2.39
N THR A 38 21.56 -4.70 -1.14
CA THR A 38 21.91 -5.48 0.07
C THR A 38 20.94 -5.29 1.24
N GLY A 39 19.87 -4.50 1.07
CA GLY A 39 18.93 -4.21 2.16
C GLY A 39 17.91 -5.33 2.38
N GLU A 40 17.48 -5.57 3.61
CA GLU A 40 16.30 -6.37 3.89
C GLU A 40 15.05 -5.48 3.74
N THR A 41 13.98 -6.01 3.15
CA THR A 41 12.71 -5.27 3.02
C THR A 41 11.57 -6.04 3.68
N ASP A 42 10.97 -5.44 4.72
CA ASP A 42 9.69 -5.88 5.28
C ASP A 42 8.59 -5.03 4.62
N LEU A 43 7.64 -5.66 3.94
CA LEU A 43 6.55 -4.98 3.24
C LEU A 43 5.21 -5.34 3.86
N LEU A 44 4.53 -4.36 4.46
CA LEU A 44 3.18 -4.49 4.98
C LEU A 44 2.14 -4.16 3.91
N VAL A 45 1.27 -5.11 3.59
CA VAL A 45 0.07 -4.88 2.76
C VAL A 45 -1.13 -4.62 3.68
N VAL A 46 -1.72 -3.44 3.54
CA VAL A 46 -2.78 -2.96 4.44
C VAL A 46 -4.11 -3.68 4.21
N ARG A 47 -4.59 -3.70 2.97
CA ARG A 47 -5.87 -4.33 2.63
C ARG A 47 -5.75 -5.25 1.42
N ASN A 48 -6.66 -6.21 1.35
CA ASN A 48 -6.74 -7.09 0.20
C ASN A 48 -7.24 -6.30 -1.03
N ASP A 49 -6.84 -6.74 -2.22
CA ASP A 49 -7.44 -6.21 -3.44
C ASP A 49 -8.94 -6.58 -3.47
N PRO A 50 -9.82 -5.67 -3.92
CA PRO A 50 -11.23 -6.00 -4.05
C PRO A 50 -11.37 -7.13 -5.08
N ALA A 51 -12.02 -8.22 -4.68
CA ALA A 51 -12.30 -9.35 -5.54
C ALA A 51 -13.36 -8.98 -6.59
N GLY A 52 -12.97 -8.22 -7.62
CA GLY A 52 -13.89 -7.74 -8.67
C GLY A 52 -14.95 -6.75 -8.15
N PRO A 53 -16.07 -6.56 -8.86
CA PRO A 53 -17.14 -5.63 -8.46
C PRO A 53 -17.93 -6.11 -7.22
N LEU A 54 -17.42 -7.10 -6.48
CA LEU A 54 -18.05 -7.57 -5.25
C LEU A 54 -17.95 -6.48 -4.18
N ARG A 55 -19.07 -6.32 -3.49
CA ARG A 55 -19.31 -5.38 -2.41
C ARG A 55 -18.16 -5.43 -1.40
N MET A 56 -17.48 -4.31 -1.20
CA MET A 56 -16.54 -4.16 -0.08
C MET A 56 -17.31 -4.44 1.21
N VAL A 57 -16.72 -5.24 2.09
CA VAL A 57 -17.30 -5.54 3.40
C VAL A 57 -17.16 -4.25 4.21
N GLU A 58 -18.25 -3.73 4.77
CA GLU A 58 -18.13 -2.60 5.70
C GLU A 58 -17.60 -3.11 7.04
N PRO A 59 -16.90 -2.30 7.82
CA PRO A 59 -16.35 -2.79 9.10
C PRO A 59 -17.41 -3.18 10.12
N ALA A 60 -18.64 -2.67 9.97
CA ALA A 60 -19.79 -3.11 10.75
C ALA A 60 -20.31 -4.51 10.35
N ASP A 61 -19.93 -4.99 9.15
CA ASP A 61 -20.22 -6.34 8.65
C ASP A 61 -19.04 -7.29 8.89
N ALA A 62 -17.97 -6.85 9.58
CA ALA A 62 -16.92 -7.74 10.03
C ALA A 62 -17.55 -8.71 11.05
N GLU A 63 -17.50 -10.01 10.77
CA GLU A 63 -17.97 -11.00 11.73
C GLU A 63 -17.13 -10.87 13.00
N ASP A 64 -17.78 -10.58 14.13
CA ASP A 64 -17.17 -10.73 15.45
C ASP A 64 -16.58 -12.13 15.51
N TYR A 65 -15.26 -12.22 15.73
CA TYR A 65 -14.51 -13.47 15.79
C TYR A 65 -15.34 -14.57 16.47
N PRO A 66 -15.73 -15.66 15.78
CA PRO A 66 -16.28 -16.80 16.48
C PRO A 66 -15.19 -17.30 17.42
N GLY A 67 -15.47 -17.23 18.72
CA GLY A 67 -14.60 -17.78 19.75
C GLY A 67 -14.17 -19.20 19.35
N GLU A 68 -12.88 -19.43 19.43
CA GLU A 68 -12.20 -20.66 19.04
C GLU A 68 -12.91 -21.90 19.61
N ASP A 69 -13.66 -22.61 18.77
CA ASP A 69 -13.96 -24.01 19.03
C ASP A 69 -12.69 -24.80 18.71
N ALA A 70 -11.92 -25.05 19.77
CA ALA A 70 -10.69 -25.80 19.76
C ALA A 70 -10.92 -27.25 19.30
N SER A 71 -10.70 -27.51 18.01
CA SER A 71 -10.23 -28.82 17.54
C SER A 71 -9.89 -28.79 16.06
N GLN A 72 -8.64 -28.51 15.71
CA GLN A 72 -7.95 -29.25 14.65
C GLN A 72 -6.43 -29.17 14.83
N ASP A 73 -5.84 -30.36 14.83
CA ASP A 73 -4.44 -30.74 14.97
C ASP A 73 -3.43 -29.77 14.29
N PRO A 74 -2.32 -29.39 14.95
CA PRO A 74 -1.31 -28.55 14.35
C PRO A 74 -0.40 -29.39 13.45
N ASP A 75 -0.58 -29.30 12.13
CA ASP A 75 0.54 -29.51 11.21
C ASP A 75 1.39 -28.24 11.25
N ASP A 76 2.26 -28.18 12.26
CA ASP A 76 3.18 -27.09 12.59
C ASP A 76 4.32 -27.04 11.57
N SER A 77 3.97 -26.70 10.33
CA SER A 77 4.91 -26.27 9.30
C SER A 77 4.72 -24.77 9.12
N PRO A 78 5.71 -23.91 9.43
CA PRO A 78 5.62 -22.50 9.12
C PRO A 78 5.46 -22.34 7.61
N MET A 79 4.24 -22.03 7.15
CA MET A 79 3.96 -21.71 5.76
C MET A 79 4.68 -20.40 5.39
N THR A 80 5.95 -20.53 5.04
CA THR A 80 6.68 -19.53 4.28
C THR A 80 6.08 -19.53 2.88
N MET A 81 5.15 -18.61 2.64
CA MET A 81 4.54 -18.43 1.33
C MET A 81 5.58 -18.00 0.28
N PRO A 82 5.40 -18.36 -1.00
CA PRO A 82 6.37 -18.08 -2.04
C PRO A 82 6.59 -16.57 -2.21
N VAL A 83 7.85 -16.17 -1.98
CA VAL A 83 8.38 -14.84 -2.28
C VAL A 83 8.02 -14.48 -3.72
N THR A 84 7.13 -13.51 -3.88
CA THR A 84 6.90 -12.90 -5.20
C THR A 84 8.19 -12.16 -5.52
N ARG A 85 8.98 -12.68 -6.47
CA ARG A 85 10.29 -12.13 -6.83
C ARG A 85 10.10 -10.75 -7.46
N VAL A 86 10.08 -9.73 -6.61
CA VAL A 86 10.66 -8.43 -6.94
C VAL A 86 12.13 -8.70 -7.25
N PRO A 87 12.67 -8.24 -8.40
CA PRO A 87 14.01 -8.63 -8.80
C PRO A 87 15.05 -8.19 -7.76
N SER A 88 15.74 -9.20 -7.21
CA SER A 88 17.05 -9.16 -6.52
C SER A 88 17.15 -8.84 -5.01
N ILE A 89 16.07 -8.73 -4.24
CA ILE A 89 16.16 -8.51 -2.78
C ILE A 89 15.16 -9.41 -2.03
N PRO A 90 15.52 -10.08 -0.91
CA PRO A 90 14.56 -10.81 -0.09
C PRO A 90 13.54 -9.84 0.52
N VAL A 91 12.33 -9.84 -0.03
CA VAL A 91 11.19 -9.10 0.53
C VAL A 91 10.38 -10.04 1.41
N ARG A 92 10.22 -9.69 2.69
CA ARG A 92 9.29 -10.35 3.62
C ARG A 92 7.96 -9.65 3.53
N LEU A 93 6.92 -10.37 3.09
CA LEU A 93 5.59 -9.82 2.92
C LEU A 93 4.75 -10.09 4.17
N HIS A 94 4.18 -9.03 4.74
CA HIS A 94 3.28 -9.04 5.89
C HIS A 94 1.91 -8.51 5.47
N ARG A 95 0.84 -8.97 6.10
CA ARG A 95 -0.54 -8.59 5.72
C ARG A 95 -1.31 -8.19 6.96
N LEU A 96 -1.84 -6.96 6.97
CA LEU A 96 -2.88 -6.56 7.92
C LEU A 96 -4.23 -7.14 7.48
N GLY A 97 -4.45 -7.27 6.16
CA GLY A 97 -5.54 -8.06 5.60
C GLY A 97 -6.92 -7.44 5.76
N LEU A 98 -7.02 -6.10 5.88
CA LEU A 98 -8.31 -5.42 5.92
C LEU A 98 -9.15 -5.75 4.67
N ARG A 99 -10.46 -5.90 4.87
CA ARG A 99 -11.42 -6.24 3.80
C ARG A 99 -12.24 -5.04 3.31
N TRP A 100 -11.98 -3.88 3.89
CA TRP A 100 -12.62 -2.59 3.64
C TRP A 100 -11.61 -1.54 3.15
N THR A 101 -12.13 -0.40 2.68
CA THR A 101 -11.31 0.81 2.48
C THR A 101 -10.80 1.32 3.80
N VAL A 102 -9.53 1.73 3.85
CA VAL A 102 -8.89 2.24 5.06
C VAL A 102 -9.55 3.53 5.52
N ARG A 103 -9.84 3.63 6.82
CA ARG A 103 -10.48 4.78 7.49
C ARG A 103 -9.62 5.24 8.65
N ASP A 104 -9.93 6.43 9.17
CA ASP A 104 -9.25 6.99 10.35
C ASP A 104 -9.24 6.06 11.57
N ALA A 105 -10.31 5.27 11.74
CA ALA A 105 -10.43 4.32 12.84
C ALA A 105 -9.42 3.17 12.76
N ASP A 106 -8.85 2.90 11.59
CA ASP A 106 -7.87 1.83 11.35
C ASP A 106 -6.42 2.31 11.61
N GLU A 107 -6.20 3.61 11.86
CA GLU A 107 -4.86 4.17 12.16
C GLU A 107 -4.16 3.47 13.35
N PRO A 108 -4.83 3.17 14.48
CA PRO A 108 -4.19 2.47 15.61
C PRO A 108 -3.69 1.07 15.24
N ASP A 109 -4.45 0.32 14.44
CA ASP A 109 -4.07 -1.03 14.01
C ASP A 109 -2.87 -0.99 13.05
N LEU A 110 -2.84 0.01 12.15
CA LEU A 110 -1.68 0.27 11.30
C LEU A 110 -0.44 0.60 12.13
N VAL A 111 -0.57 1.45 13.16
CA VAL A 111 0.53 1.81 14.05
C VAL A 111 1.03 0.59 14.82
N ALA A 112 0.12 -0.26 15.30
CA ALA A 112 0.48 -1.48 16.02
C ALA A 112 1.26 -2.45 15.11
N ALA A 113 0.72 -2.77 13.92
CA ALA A 113 1.38 -3.64 12.95
C ALA A 113 2.74 -3.09 12.51
N LEU A 114 2.83 -1.79 12.24
CA LEU A 114 4.10 -1.14 11.89
C LEU A 114 5.12 -1.18 13.02
N SER A 115 4.69 -0.99 14.26
CA SER A 115 5.58 -1.04 15.42
C SER A 115 6.09 -2.46 15.66
N GLU A 116 5.27 -3.48 15.44
CA GLU A 116 5.69 -4.88 15.46
C GLU A 116 6.74 -5.17 14.39
N LEU A 117 6.52 -4.70 13.15
CA LEU A 117 7.48 -4.89 12.07
C LEU A 117 8.79 -4.15 12.31
N VAL A 118 8.74 -2.89 12.73
CA VAL A 118 9.95 -2.14 13.09
C VAL A 118 10.70 -2.85 14.21
N GLY A 119 9.96 -3.39 15.19
CA GLY A 119 10.53 -4.04 16.36
C GLY A 119 10.94 -3.05 17.43
N PHE A 120 11.47 -3.58 18.54
CA PHE A 120 11.99 -2.77 19.63
C PHE A 120 13.47 -2.44 19.36
N ASP A 121 13.84 -1.16 19.45
CA ASP A 121 15.20 -0.66 19.22
C ASP A 121 15.74 -0.97 17.80
N PRO A 122 15.12 -0.41 16.75
CA PRO A 122 15.58 -0.63 15.38
C PRO A 122 16.99 -0.06 15.15
N ASP A 123 17.78 -0.74 14.32
CA ASP A 123 19.11 -0.28 13.93
C ASP A 123 19.09 1.11 13.27
N ASP A 124 20.18 1.88 13.41
CA ASP A 124 20.35 3.24 12.86
C ASP A 124 20.20 3.33 11.32
N ASP A 125 20.24 2.19 10.63
CA ASP A 125 20.08 2.07 9.17
C ASP A 125 18.69 1.51 8.77
N THR A 126 17.73 1.55 9.69
CA THR A 126 16.31 1.25 9.46
C THR A 126 15.57 2.47 8.94
N TYR A 127 14.82 2.30 7.85
CA TYR A 127 14.02 3.36 7.24
C TYR A 127 12.58 2.88 7.08
N CYS A 128 11.63 3.79 7.22
CA CYS A 128 10.25 3.54 6.83
C CYS A 128 10.01 4.04 5.40
N ALA A 129 9.19 3.33 4.62
CA ALA A 129 8.72 3.80 3.33
C ALA A 129 7.20 3.87 3.28
N ALA A 130 6.69 4.98 2.77
CA ALA A 130 5.26 5.23 2.63
C ALA A 130 4.90 5.65 1.20
N PRO A 131 3.69 5.34 0.72
CA PRO A 131 3.22 5.82 -0.57
C PRO A 131 3.20 7.34 -0.60
N ALA A 132 3.69 7.92 -1.69
CA ALA A 132 3.61 9.34 -1.96
C ALA A 132 2.16 9.72 -2.31
N LEU A 133 1.75 10.93 -1.94
CA LEU A 133 0.51 11.50 -2.48
C LEU A 133 0.65 11.65 -3.99
N THR A 134 -0.32 11.12 -4.72
CA THR A 134 -0.35 11.16 -6.19
C THR A 134 -1.57 11.96 -6.63
N GLY A 135 -1.39 12.93 -7.54
CA GLY A 135 -2.47 13.79 -8.04
C GLY A 135 -2.80 15.03 -7.18
N ALA A 136 -3.81 15.79 -7.63
CA ALA A 136 -4.24 17.06 -7.01
C ALA A 136 -5.23 16.87 -5.84
N VAL A 137 -5.86 15.70 -5.73
CA VAL A 137 -6.74 15.33 -4.62
C VAL A 137 -6.04 14.25 -3.82
N ALA A 138 -5.79 14.51 -2.53
CA ALA A 138 -5.18 13.52 -1.64
C ALA A 138 -6.15 12.34 -1.46
N ASP A 139 -5.67 11.13 -1.74
CA ASP A 139 -6.39 9.90 -1.44
C ASP A 139 -6.47 9.74 0.09
N PRO A 140 -7.69 9.64 0.67
CA PRO A 140 -7.86 9.54 2.12
C PRO A 140 -7.24 8.27 2.71
N GLU A 141 -7.23 7.15 1.97
CA GLU A 141 -6.62 5.90 2.44
C GLU A 141 -5.10 6.08 2.57
N ILE A 142 -4.48 6.68 1.56
CA ILE A 142 -3.04 7.00 1.57
C ILE A 142 -2.71 7.95 2.73
N GLU A 143 -3.57 8.92 3.02
CA GLU A 143 -3.32 9.87 4.11
C GLU A 143 -3.35 9.21 5.50
N VAL A 144 -4.25 8.23 5.72
CA VAL A 144 -4.24 7.42 6.96
C VAL A 144 -2.93 6.64 7.08
N VAL A 145 -2.53 5.94 6.00
CA VAL A 145 -1.29 5.14 5.98
C VAL A 145 -0.06 6.03 6.26
N ARG A 146 0.02 7.20 5.62
CA ARG A 146 1.14 8.13 5.81
C ARG A 146 1.19 8.66 7.25
N ARG A 147 0.04 8.97 7.85
CA ARG A 147 -0.01 9.38 9.26
C ARG A 147 0.48 8.29 10.19
N ALA A 148 0.05 7.05 9.99
CA ALA A 148 0.51 5.91 10.78
C ALA A 148 2.04 5.73 10.68
N VAL A 149 2.59 5.75 9.46
CA VAL A 149 4.04 5.65 9.24
C VAL A 149 4.79 6.80 9.89
N GLN A 150 4.35 8.04 9.72
CA GLN A 150 4.99 9.20 10.35
C GLN A 150 4.96 9.13 11.87
N ARG A 151 3.88 8.60 12.44
CA ARG A 151 3.75 8.43 13.90
C ARG A 151 4.76 7.42 14.42
N VAL A 152 4.87 6.25 13.79
CA VAL A 152 5.85 5.22 14.16
C VAL A 152 7.27 5.75 13.96
N ALA A 153 7.57 6.31 12.79
CA ALA A 153 8.89 6.86 12.49
C ALA A 153 9.30 7.95 13.50
N ARG A 154 8.37 8.81 13.94
CA ARG A 154 8.64 9.82 14.98
C ARG A 154 8.98 9.19 16.32
N VAL A 155 8.30 8.10 16.71
CA VAL A 155 8.54 7.41 17.98
C VAL A 155 9.93 6.75 18.00
N TYR A 156 10.31 6.11 16.88
CA TYR A 156 11.57 5.38 16.77
C TYR A 156 12.73 6.21 16.18
N GLY A 157 12.51 7.48 15.83
CA GLY A 157 13.55 8.34 15.24
C GLY A 157 13.95 7.97 13.81
N LEU A 158 13.08 7.28 13.06
CA LEU A 158 13.40 6.72 11.74
C LEU A 158 13.18 7.73 10.61
N PRO A 159 14.02 7.72 9.56
CA PRO A 159 13.73 8.47 8.34
C PRO A 159 12.56 7.85 7.58
N VAL A 160 11.76 8.69 6.92
CA VAL A 160 10.63 8.27 6.07
C VAL A 160 10.91 8.59 4.61
N LEU A 161 10.89 7.57 3.76
CA LEU A 161 11.08 7.68 2.32
C LEU A 161 9.74 7.58 1.58
N PRO A 162 9.36 8.60 0.80
CA PRO A 162 8.19 8.48 -0.07
C PRO A 162 8.53 7.65 -1.30
N TYR A 163 7.66 6.73 -1.70
CA TYR A 163 7.75 6.04 -2.99
C TYR A 163 6.53 6.32 -3.86
N ARG A 164 6.70 6.29 -5.19
CA ARG A 164 5.60 6.48 -6.14
C ARG A 164 5.22 5.14 -6.75
N CYS A 165 3.93 4.82 -6.73
CA CYS A 165 3.41 3.68 -7.48
C CYS A 165 3.07 4.14 -8.92
N PRO A 166 3.66 3.56 -9.97
CA PRO A 166 3.48 4.01 -11.35
C PRO A 166 2.06 3.82 -11.92
N GLY A 167 1.14 3.18 -11.18
CA GLY A 167 -0.27 2.99 -11.57
C GLY A 167 -1.28 3.97 -10.96
N ALA A 168 -0.87 4.86 -10.04
CA ALA A 168 -1.79 5.78 -9.36
C ALA A 168 -2.16 7.01 -10.21
N ASP A 169 -1.34 7.36 -11.20
CA ASP A 169 -1.62 8.41 -12.19
C ASP A 169 -2.41 7.86 -13.38
N GLY A 170 -3.69 7.52 -13.21
CA GLY A 170 -4.53 7.26 -14.38
C GLY A 170 -5.72 6.31 -14.25
N VAL A 171 -6.72 6.69 -13.45
CA VAL A 171 -8.12 6.39 -13.81
C VAL A 171 -8.85 7.71 -14.03
N ALA A 172 -8.33 8.53 -14.95
CA ALA A 172 -9.18 9.48 -15.63
C ALA A 172 -10.22 8.64 -16.39
N ARG A 173 -11.43 8.57 -15.84
CA ARG A 173 -12.60 8.01 -16.52
C ARG A 173 -12.60 8.54 -17.95
N VAL A 174 -12.27 7.68 -18.92
CA VAL A 174 -12.55 7.91 -20.32
C VAL A 174 -14.07 7.99 -20.40
N THR A 175 -14.57 9.23 -20.31
CA THR A 175 -15.97 9.52 -20.57
C THR A 175 -16.12 9.32 -22.07
N PRO A 176 -16.88 8.31 -22.54
CA PRO A 176 -17.09 8.16 -23.96
C PRO A 176 -17.74 9.46 -24.49
N PRO A 177 -17.32 10.00 -25.64
CA PRO A 177 -17.94 11.20 -26.18
C PRO A 177 -19.42 10.90 -26.41
N MET A 178 -20.25 11.54 -25.61
CA MET A 178 -21.71 11.54 -25.71
C MET A 178 -22.05 12.02 -27.12
N ARG A 179 -22.46 11.09 -28.01
CA ARG A 179 -22.97 11.44 -29.33
C ARG A 179 -24.18 12.34 -29.14
N VAL A 180 -24.01 13.63 -29.41
CA VAL A 180 -25.10 14.59 -29.50
C VAL A 180 -26.02 14.11 -30.62
N ARG A 181 -27.18 13.61 -30.22
CA ARG A 181 -28.27 13.24 -31.11
C ARG A 181 -28.80 14.54 -31.71
N GLY A 182 -28.47 14.79 -32.98
CA GLY A 182 -28.97 15.95 -33.71
C GLY A 182 -30.50 15.98 -33.72
N PRO A 183 -31.12 17.17 -33.62
CA PRO A 183 -32.56 17.29 -33.54
C PRO A 183 -33.24 16.92 -34.86
N LEU A 184 -34.35 16.20 -34.71
CA LEU A 184 -35.40 16.03 -35.71
C LEU A 184 -35.97 17.42 -36.05
N GLY A 185 -35.72 17.90 -37.26
CA GLY A 185 -36.54 18.90 -37.95
C GLY A 185 -36.75 18.36 -39.36
N GLY A 186 -37.96 18.17 -39.87
CA GLY A 186 -39.11 19.06 -39.78
C GLY A 186 -39.37 19.58 -41.19
N GLU A 187 -40.31 18.91 -41.86
CA GLU A 187 -41.14 19.33 -42.99
C GLU A 187 -40.62 20.39 -44.00
N ALA A 188 -40.66 20.03 -45.29
CA ALA A 188 -41.11 20.94 -46.33
C ALA A 188 -41.78 20.16 -47.48
N SER A 189 -43.00 20.57 -47.77
CA SER A 189 -43.93 20.11 -48.80
C SER A 189 -43.68 20.78 -50.16
N ALA A 190 -44.31 20.21 -51.21
CA ALA A 190 -44.55 20.75 -52.56
C ALA A 190 -43.34 20.74 -53.53
N VAL A 191 -43.41 20.30 -54.80
CA VAL A 191 -44.49 20.09 -55.79
C VAL A 191 -44.16 18.86 -56.64
#